data_AF-A0A7V3NTV1-F1
#
_entry.id   AF-A0A7V3NTV1-F1
#
_cell.length_a   1.000
_cell.length_b   1.000
_cell.length_c   1.000
_cell.angle_alpha   90.00
_cell.angle_beta   90.00
_cell.angle_gamma   90.00
#
_symmetry.space_group_name_H-M   'P 1'
#
loop_
_entity.id
_entity.type
_entity.pdbx_description
1 polymer ?
#
loop_
_entity_poly.entity_id
_entity_poly.type
_entity_poly.pdbx_seq_one_letter_code
_entity_poly.pdbx_strand_id
1 'polypeptide(L)'
;KNDFIKFYCNIAREFSKYLDGYLIEKHAQQSYILECARNKGLEVIEIWAQNTTRLLTGVGNSHPAEISITLDHNLGIPYIPASSIKGIVRFCNALGLQGKIGKDSFNDVEDGETNKLFGSSTEDFKDLKKGHEQKGSVVFFDVYPLPSNLGSHIELEVDILNPHYIKYYSPTNTKDWPSDNQDPRPVKFLVVKPGTYFIFRCIVPSSEYKEKIIDLFKKVFVEGIGAKTNLNYGRFKEINPDPSLKEKIYKKQILFNSIASVTEEKTPLEESGPEASVLNKIKNLKKDRSQIGQLVKQLLEGDYSLEVYETLKNKLVELNEWEPEKGSAYIKMKERKTSIENKIKSLKEKRGDSQNA
;
A
#
# COMPACT_ATOMS: atom_id res chain seq x y z
N LYS A 1 -20.04 30.26 -18.37
CA LYS A 1 -19.42 28.94 -18.65
C LYS A 1 -17.90 28.99 -18.72
N ASN A 2 -17.29 30.04 -19.31
CA ASN A 2 -15.83 30.13 -19.45
C ASN A 2 -15.07 30.43 -18.13
N ASP A 3 -15.70 31.11 -17.16
CA ASP A 3 -15.00 31.52 -15.94
C ASP A 3 -14.71 30.37 -14.97
N PHE A 4 -15.61 29.39 -14.87
CA PHE A 4 -15.37 28.17 -14.10
C PHE A 4 -14.22 27.34 -14.68
N ILE A 5 -14.16 27.20 -16.02
CA ILE A 5 -13.07 26.49 -16.68
C ILE A 5 -11.75 27.22 -16.40
N LYS A 6 -11.71 28.55 -16.57
CA LYS A 6 -10.53 29.36 -16.26
C LYS A 6 -10.10 29.22 -14.80
N PHE A 7 -11.04 29.21 -13.86
CA PHE A 7 -10.79 29.01 -12.44
C PHE A 7 -10.10 27.66 -12.16
N TYR A 8 -10.66 26.55 -12.63
CA TYR A 8 -10.06 25.23 -12.43
C TYR A 8 -8.74 25.07 -13.18
N CYS A 9 -8.59 25.64 -14.37
CA CYS A 9 -7.32 25.68 -15.09
C CYS A 9 -6.25 26.45 -14.30
N ASN A 10 -6.61 27.55 -13.64
CA ASN A 10 -5.68 28.32 -12.81
C ASN A 10 -5.27 27.53 -11.56
N ILE A 11 -6.21 26.87 -10.87
CA ILE A 11 -5.89 25.98 -9.74
C ILE A 11 -4.95 24.85 -10.18
N ALA A 12 -5.26 24.20 -11.31
CA ALA A 12 -4.42 23.12 -11.84
C ALA A 12 -3.00 23.62 -12.16
N ARG A 13 -2.86 24.83 -12.73
CA ARG A 13 -1.54 25.46 -12.97
C ARG A 13 -0.81 25.76 -11.67
N GLU A 14 -1.48 26.27 -10.64
CA GLU A 14 -0.84 26.52 -9.35
C GLU A 14 -0.39 25.22 -8.68
N PHE A 15 -1.23 24.19 -8.69
CA PHE A 15 -0.88 22.88 -8.16
C PHE A 15 0.30 22.24 -8.92
N SER A 16 0.32 22.37 -10.25
CA SER A 16 1.39 21.84 -11.09
C SER A 16 2.79 22.37 -10.72
N LYS A 17 2.88 23.56 -10.11
CA LYS A 17 4.16 24.12 -9.63
C LYS A 17 4.79 23.27 -8.52
N TYR A 18 3.98 22.58 -7.72
CA TYR A 18 4.42 21.77 -6.59
C TYR A 18 4.43 20.27 -6.89
N LEU A 19 3.72 19.85 -7.94
CA LEU A 19 3.55 18.46 -8.33
C LEU A 19 4.90 17.73 -8.50
N ASP A 20 5.87 18.36 -9.15
CA ASP A 20 7.20 17.78 -9.35
C ASP A 20 7.89 17.47 -8.00
N GLY A 21 7.73 18.35 -7.01
CA GLY A 21 8.27 18.14 -5.67
C GLY A 21 7.63 16.95 -4.97
N TYR A 22 6.31 16.82 -5.05
CA TYR A 22 5.57 15.70 -4.47
C TYR A 22 5.86 14.37 -5.17
N LEU A 23 6.05 14.39 -6.50
CA LEU A 23 6.46 13.22 -7.26
C LEU A 23 7.86 12.74 -6.87
N ILE A 24 8.82 13.66 -6.74
CA ILE A 24 10.16 13.34 -6.24
C ILE A 24 10.07 12.73 -4.84
N GLU A 25 9.20 13.28 -3.98
CA GLU A 25 8.98 12.76 -2.63
C GLU A 25 8.41 11.32 -2.65
N LYS A 26 7.40 11.05 -3.47
CA LYS A 26 6.84 9.71 -3.67
C LYS A 26 7.88 8.71 -4.16
N HIS A 27 8.68 9.09 -5.15
CA HIS A 27 9.75 8.22 -5.65
C HIS A 27 10.82 7.99 -4.58
N ALA A 28 11.19 9.01 -3.80
CA ALA A 28 12.14 8.88 -2.70
C ALA A 28 11.61 7.96 -1.57
N GLN A 29 10.32 8.03 -1.25
CA GLN A 29 9.67 7.10 -0.30
C GLN A 29 9.74 5.65 -0.79
N GLN A 30 9.39 5.40 -2.06
CA GLN A 30 9.50 4.05 -2.62
C GLN A 30 10.95 3.56 -2.66
N SER A 31 11.90 4.42 -3.06
CA SER A 31 13.33 4.08 -3.07
C SER A 31 13.88 3.81 -1.65
N TYR A 32 13.40 4.52 -0.63
CA TYR A 32 13.70 4.24 0.78
C TYR A 32 13.27 2.82 1.16
N ILE A 33 12.03 2.43 0.84
CA ILE A 33 11.52 1.08 1.11
C ILE A 33 12.35 0.00 0.40
N LEU A 34 12.76 0.24 -0.85
CA LEU A 34 13.64 -0.68 -1.57
C LEU A 34 15.00 -0.85 -0.87
N GLU A 35 15.56 0.23 -0.32
CA GLU A 35 16.82 0.16 0.42
C GLU A 35 16.67 -0.62 1.73
N CYS A 36 15.58 -0.41 2.47
CA CYS A 36 15.26 -1.22 3.64
C CYS A 36 15.13 -2.71 3.27
N ALA A 37 14.58 -3.03 2.10
CA ALA A 37 14.49 -4.40 1.62
C ALA A 37 15.88 -4.99 1.30
N ARG A 38 16.75 -4.22 0.63
CA ARG A 38 18.15 -4.61 0.39
C ARG A 38 18.90 -4.90 1.68
N ASN A 39 18.74 -4.05 2.70
CA ASN A 39 19.38 -4.22 4.01
C ASN A 39 18.91 -5.49 4.74
N LYS A 40 17.72 -6.00 4.41
CA LYS A 40 17.19 -7.28 4.92
C LYS A 40 17.62 -8.49 4.07
N GLY A 41 18.51 -8.30 3.09
CA GLY A 41 18.99 -9.35 2.20
C GLY A 41 17.99 -9.75 1.10
N LEU A 42 16.97 -8.91 0.84
CA LEU A 42 16.05 -9.11 -0.28
C LEU A 42 16.59 -8.44 -1.55
N GLU A 43 16.24 -9.01 -2.68
CA GLU A 43 16.57 -8.47 -3.98
C GLU A 43 15.53 -7.45 -4.42
N VAL A 44 15.96 -6.46 -5.19
CA VAL A 44 15.07 -5.41 -5.71
C VAL A 44 15.26 -5.20 -7.20
N ILE A 45 14.16 -4.85 -7.85
CA ILE A 45 14.06 -4.53 -9.27
C ILE A 45 13.60 -3.09 -9.39
N GLU A 46 14.30 -2.32 -10.20
CA GLU A 46 13.89 -0.97 -10.60
C GLU A 46 14.10 -0.85 -12.11
N ILE A 47 13.01 -0.71 -12.86
CA ILE A 47 13.02 -0.60 -14.32
C ILE A 47 12.40 0.74 -14.71
N TRP A 48 13.17 1.53 -15.44
CA TRP A 48 12.73 2.82 -15.95
C TRP A 48 12.18 2.62 -17.35
N ALA A 49 10.96 3.09 -17.60
CA ALA A 49 10.32 2.88 -18.90
C ALA A 49 9.47 4.08 -19.34
N GLN A 50 9.32 4.24 -20.64
CA GLN A 50 8.46 5.22 -21.29
C GLN A 50 7.27 4.53 -21.92
N ASN A 51 6.06 5.09 -21.81
CA ASN A 51 4.94 4.60 -22.62
C ASN A 51 5.11 5.05 -24.08
N THR A 52 5.09 4.09 -25.00
CA THR A 52 5.25 4.33 -26.45
C THR A 52 3.92 4.54 -27.15
N THR A 53 2.83 4.04 -26.56
CA THR A 53 1.46 4.24 -27.02
C THR A 53 0.59 4.86 -25.92
N ARG A 54 -0.63 5.25 -26.27
CA ARG A 54 -1.60 5.81 -25.32
C ARG A 54 -1.81 4.83 -24.18
N LEU A 55 -1.73 5.32 -22.95
CA LEU A 55 -1.95 4.50 -21.77
C LEU A 55 -3.32 4.81 -21.18
N LEU A 56 -4.11 3.76 -20.97
CA LEU A 56 -5.43 3.83 -20.35
C LEU A 56 -5.46 2.86 -19.17
N THR A 57 -5.57 3.39 -17.96
CA THR A 57 -5.66 2.60 -16.71
C THR A 57 -7.01 2.81 -16.06
N GLY A 58 -7.52 1.84 -15.30
CA GLY A 58 -8.72 2.06 -14.46
C GLY A 58 -10.07 1.94 -15.13
N VAL A 59 -10.14 1.44 -16.36
CA VAL A 59 -11.41 1.22 -17.07
C VAL A 59 -12.30 0.28 -16.26
N GLY A 60 -13.46 0.77 -15.85
CA GLY A 60 -14.41 0.06 -14.99
C GLY A 60 -14.64 0.73 -13.62
N ASN A 61 -13.78 1.68 -13.22
CA ASN A 61 -14.03 2.49 -12.03
C ASN A 61 -15.16 3.50 -12.30
N SER A 62 -16.02 3.74 -11.32
CA SER A 62 -17.09 4.74 -11.41
C SER A 62 -16.51 6.15 -11.62
N HIS A 63 -16.83 6.79 -12.74
CA HIS A 63 -16.39 8.16 -13.06
C HIS A 63 -17.47 8.88 -13.87
N PRO A 64 -17.55 10.23 -13.84
CA PRO A 64 -18.49 11.00 -14.66
C PRO A 64 -18.33 10.81 -16.19
N ALA A 65 -17.17 10.31 -16.63
CA ALA A 65 -16.96 9.85 -18.00
C ALA A 65 -17.20 8.33 -18.04
N GLU A 66 -17.93 7.85 -19.05
CA GLU A 66 -18.27 6.41 -19.21
C GLU A 66 -17.02 5.49 -19.18
N ILE A 67 -15.85 6.01 -19.57
CA ILE A 67 -14.55 5.35 -19.44
C ILE A 67 -13.66 6.20 -18.53
N SER A 68 -13.25 5.63 -17.41
CA SER A 68 -12.46 6.26 -16.36
C SER A 68 -10.96 6.06 -16.53
N ILE A 69 -10.19 6.97 -15.93
CA ILE A 69 -8.74 6.85 -15.73
C ILE A 69 -8.45 6.70 -14.23
N THR A 70 -7.51 5.84 -13.84
CA THR A 70 -7.09 5.75 -12.42
C THR A 70 -6.20 6.96 -12.09
N LEU A 71 -6.64 7.78 -11.13
CA LEU A 71 -5.87 8.90 -10.59
C LEU A 71 -5.50 8.63 -9.12
N ASP A 72 -4.31 9.04 -8.72
CA ASP A 72 -3.95 9.07 -7.30
C ASP A 72 -4.81 10.11 -6.59
N HIS A 73 -5.47 9.71 -5.50
CA HIS A 73 -6.43 10.57 -4.82
C HIS A 73 -5.81 11.85 -4.23
N ASN A 74 -4.51 11.83 -3.89
CA ASN A 74 -3.84 12.95 -3.26
C ASN A 74 -3.14 13.86 -4.27
N LEU A 75 -2.59 13.27 -5.33
CA LEU A 75 -1.80 13.98 -6.34
C LEU A 75 -2.61 14.34 -7.59
N GLY A 76 -3.78 13.71 -7.81
CA GLY A 76 -4.62 13.96 -8.98
C GLY A 76 -3.98 13.56 -10.31
N ILE A 77 -2.93 12.72 -10.29
CA ILE A 77 -2.18 12.28 -11.46
C ILE A 77 -2.50 10.84 -11.83
N PRO A 78 -2.38 10.47 -13.12
CA PRO A 78 -2.50 9.08 -13.53
C PRO A 78 -1.39 8.23 -12.92
N TYR A 79 -1.75 7.06 -12.42
CA TYR A 79 -0.80 6.05 -11.96
C TYR A 79 -1.26 4.65 -12.38
N ILE A 80 -0.35 3.68 -12.31
CA ILE A 80 -0.66 2.28 -12.55
C ILE A 80 -0.64 1.55 -11.20
N PRO A 81 -1.78 0.99 -10.76
CA PRO A 81 -1.83 0.24 -9.51
C PRO A 81 -0.91 -0.98 -9.51
N ALA A 82 -0.30 -1.26 -8.36
CA ALA A 82 0.53 -2.43 -8.12
C ALA A 82 -0.21 -3.74 -8.45
N SER A 83 -1.51 -3.79 -8.15
CA SER A 83 -2.37 -4.94 -8.43
C SER A 83 -2.52 -5.21 -9.92
N SER A 84 -2.63 -4.15 -10.74
CA SER A 84 -2.69 -4.28 -12.20
C SER A 84 -1.38 -4.85 -12.76
N ILE A 85 -0.24 -4.42 -12.23
CA ILE A 85 1.08 -4.91 -12.63
C ILE A 85 1.24 -6.37 -12.20
N LYS A 86 0.91 -6.69 -10.95
CA LYS A 86 0.93 -8.07 -10.44
C LYS A 86 0.08 -8.99 -11.31
N GLY A 87 -1.13 -8.55 -11.69
CA GLY A 87 -2.05 -9.30 -12.53
C GLY A 87 -1.48 -9.61 -13.91
N ILE A 88 -0.97 -8.61 -14.63
CA ILE A 88 -0.42 -8.83 -15.97
C ILE A 88 0.88 -9.65 -15.94
N VAL A 89 1.74 -9.47 -14.93
CA VAL A 89 2.96 -10.27 -14.77
C VAL A 89 2.60 -11.72 -14.44
N ARG A 90 1.61 -11.97 -13.57
CA ARG A 90 1.07 -13.32 -13.29
C ARG A 90 0.52 -13.96 -14.56
N PHE A 91 -0.26 -13.21 -15.35
CA PHE A 91 -0.84 -13.66 -16.61
C PHE A 91 0.23 -14.03 -17.66
N CYS A 92 1.22 -13.16 -17.88
CA CYS A 92 2.33 -13.45 -18.80
C CYS A 92 3.15 -14.66 -18.34
N ASN A 93 3.34 -14.85 -17.03
CA ASN A 93 4.00 -16.03 -16.50
C ASN A 93 3.19 -17.30 -16.79
N ALA A 94 1.86 -17.28 -16.58
CA ALA A 94 0.99 -18.41 -16.89
C ALA A 94 0.98 -18.76 -18.40
N LEU A 95 0.94 -17.77 -19.29
CA LEU A 95 1.05 -18.00 -20.74
C LEU A 95 2.41 -18.61 -21.14
N GLY A 96 3.50 -18.13 -20.53
CA GLY A 96 4.84 -18.69 -20.76
C GLY A 96 4.97 -20.15 -20.32
N LEU A 97 4.19 -20.57 -19.32
CA LEU A 97 4.10 -21.96 -18.84
C LEU A 97 3.22 -22.82 -19.75
N GLN A 98 2.15 -22.29 -20.34
CA GLN A 98 1.35 -23.00 -21.36
C GLN A 98 2.15 -23.33 -22.63
N GLY A 99 3.19 -22.55 -22.96
CA GLY A 99 4.11 -22.92 -24.03
C GLY A 99 4.88 -24.22 -23.77
N LYS A 100 4.92 -24.69 -22.51
CA LYS A 100 5.61 -25.91 -22.04
C LYS A 100 4.67 -27.02 -21.58
N ILE A 101 3.43 -26.68 -21.21
CA ILE A 101 2.42 -27.60 -20.66
C ILE A 101 1.20 -27.53 -21.58
N GLY A 102 0.80 -28.68 -22.12
CA GLY A 102 -0.22 -28.80 -23.17
C GLY A 102 -1.53 -28.05 -22.91
N LYS A 103 -2.26 -27.82 -24.01
CA LYS A 103 -3.37 -26.88 -24.28
C LYS A 103 -4.63 -26.91 -23.39
N ASP A 104 -4.64 -27.61 -22.27
CA ASP A 104 -5.87 -27.82 -21.51
C ASP A 104 -5.95 -26.91 -20.28
N SER A 105 -6.94 -26.00 -20.32
CA SER A 105 -7.40 -25.08 -19.27
C SER A 105 -6.52 -23.88 -18.91
N PHE A 106 -7.02 -22.67 -19.25
CA PHE A 106 -6.53 -21.37 -18.75
C PHE A 106 -6.64 -21.21 -17.22
N ASN A 107 -7.44 -22.03 -16.55
CA ASN A 107 -7.73 -21.93 -15.13
C ASN A 107 -6.86 -22.85 -14.25
N ASP A 108 -6.15 -23.81 -14.83
CA ASP A 108 -5.51 -24.91 -14.09
C ASP A 108 -4.00 -25.03 -14.35
N VAL A 109 -3.33 -23.92 -14.74
CA VAL A 109 -1.85 -23.91 -14.75
C VAL A 109 -1.37 -23.77 -13.30
N GLU A 110 -1.58 -24.83 -12.53
CA GLU A 110 -1.06 -25.02 -11.17
C GLU A 110 0.45 -25.29 -11.25
N ASP A 111 1.21 -24.21 -11.30
CA ASP A 111 2.64 -24.28 -11.07
C ASP A 111 2.94 -23.83 -9.63
N GLY A 112 3.55 -24.73 -8.84
CA GLY A 112 3.94 -24.46 -7.45
C GLY A 112 4.87 -23.24 -7.33
N GLU A 113 5.66 -22.96 -8.36
CA GLU A 113 6.49 -21.75 -8.40
C GLU A 113 5.65 -20.47 -8.57
N THR A 114 4.65 -20.50 -9.45
CA THR A 114 3.71 -19.39 -9.67
C THR A 114 2.93 -19.04 -8.40
N ASN A 115 2.42 -20.05 -7.68
CA ASN A 115 1.74 -19.85 -6.40
C ASN A 115 2.67 -19.30 -5.32
N LYS A 116 3.94 -19.73 -5.30
CA LYS A 116 4.95 -19.17 -4.40
C LYS A 116 5.27 -17.70 -4.70
N LEU A 117 5.29 -17.30 -5.97
CA LEU A 117 5.62 -15.93 -6.38
C LEU A 117 4.45 -14.96 -6.17
N PHE A 118 3.25 -15.33 -6.61
CA PHE A 118 2.09 -14.43 -6.64
C PHE A 118 1.07 -14.70 -5.52
N GLY A 119 1.13 -15.87 -4.89
CA GLY A 119 0.14 -16.34 -3.92
C GLY A 119 -1.04 -17.07 -4.57
N SER A 120 -1.77 -17.80 -3.75
CA SER A 120 -2.99 -18.53 -4.10
C SER A 120 -4.07 -18.29 -3.03
N SER A 121 -5.33 -18.20 -3.47
CA SER A 121 -6.50 -18.08 -2.61
C SER A 121 -7.44 -19.28 -2.83
N THR A 122 -8.23 -19.64 -1.84
CA THR A 122 -9.27 -20.69 -1.96
C THR A 122 -10.30 -20.39 -3.05
N GLU A 123 -10.55 -19.12 -3.36
CA GLU A 123 -11.44 -18.66 -4.44
C GLU A 123 -10.85 -18.83 -5.86
N ASP A 124 -9.52 -18.99 -5.98
CA ASP A 124 -8.87 -19.24 -7.27
C ASP A 124 -9.15 -20.68 -7.77
N PHE A 125 -9.60 -21.58 -6.89
CA PHE A 125 -9.84 -22.99 -7.19
C PHE A 125 -11.35 -23.27 -7.30
N LYS A 126 -11.85 -23.42 -8.54
CA LYS A 126 -13.26 -23.79 -8.78
C LYS A 126 -13.59 -25.21 -8.35
N ASP A 127 -12.59 -26.08 -8.31
CA ASP A 127 -12.69 -27.44 -7.80
C ASP A 127 -11.65 -27.66 -6.70
N LEU A 128 -12.09 -28.30 -5.62
CA LEU A 128 -11.31 -28.96 -4.57
C LEU A 128 -11.08 -28.20 -3.26
N LYS A 129 -11.57 -28.87 -2.22
CA LYS A 129 -11.19 -28.88 -0.80
C LYS A 129 -9.67 -29.11 -0.55
N LYS A 130 -8.77 -28.66 -1.44
CA LYS A 130 -7.32 -28.95 -1.45
C LYS A 130 -6.42 -27.76 -1.84
N GLY A 131 -6.95 -26.55 -2.05
CA GLY A 131 -6.10 -25.36 -2.22
C GLY A 131 -5.61 -24.85 -0.87
N HIS A 132 -4.30 -24.88 -0.62
CA HIS A 132 -3.73 -24.18 0.53
C HIS A 132 -3.58 -22.69 0.20
N GLU A 133 -4.08 -21.82 1.08
CA GLU A 133 -3.85 -20.38 0.98
C GLU A 133 -2.37 -20.09 1.14
N GLN A 134 -1.78 -19.42 0.16
CA GLN A 134 -0.37 -19.09 0.18
C GLN A 134 -0.17 -17.61 -0.11
N LYS A 135 0.64 -16.96 0.73
CA LYS A 135 1.08 -15.59 0.50
C LYS A 135 2.16 -15.57 -0.58
N GLY A 136 1.98 -14.72 -1.58
CA GLY A 136 2.99 -14.46 -2.60
C GLY A 136 4.26 -13.83 -2.01
N SER A 137 5.41 -14.22 -2.56
CA SER A 137 6.73 -13.75 -2.10
C SER A 137 7.23 -12.48 -2.80
N VAL A 138 6.60 -12.07 -3.91
CA VAL A 138 6.97 -10.85 -4.64
C VAL A 138 6.09 -9.67 -4.22
N VAL A 139 6.70 -8.53 -3.93
CA VAL A 139 6.00 -7.28 -3.63
C VAL A 139 6.11 -6.33 -4.82
N PHE A 140 4.97 -5.98 -5.40
CA PHE A 140 4.85 -4.98 -6.47
C PHE A 140 4.48 -3.62 -5.89
N PHE A 141 5.03 -2.55 -6.47
CA PHE A 141 4.71 -1.17 -6.07
C PHE A 141 3.80 -0.50 -7.09
N ASP A 142 3.07 0.51 -6.64
CA ASP A 142 2.36 1.42 -7.52
C ASP A 142 3.35 2.20 -8.38
N VAL A 143 3.00 2.39 -9.64
CA VAL A 143 3.88 3.02 -10.62
C VAL A 143 3.39 4.42 -10.93
N TYR A 144 4.20 5.39 -10.53
CA TYR A 144 3.96 6.81 -10.70
C TYR A 144 4.78 7.36 -11.87
N PRO A 145 4.26 8.40 -12.55
CA PRO A 145 4.99 9.09 -13.61
C PRO A 145 6.11 9.97 -13.03
N LEU A 146 7.16 10.19 -13.83
CA LEU A 146 8.27 11.07 -13.46
C LEU A 146 7.90 12.57 -13.59
N PRO A 147 8.53 13.44 -12.78
CA PRO A 147 8.36 14.89 -12.81
C PRO A 147 8.52 15.51 -14.20
N SER A 148 7.74 16.56 -14.48
CA SER A 148 7.58 17.09 -15.85
C SER A 148 8.70 18.03 -16.30
N ASN A 149 9.39 18.65 -15.35
CA ASN A 149 10.56 19.52 -15.56
C ASN A 149 11.81 18.83 -16.15
N LEU A 150 11.71 17.57 -16.53
CA LEU A 150 12.79 16.73 -17.07
C LEU A 150 12.41 16.04 -18.39
N GLY A 151 11.45 16.60 -19.14
CA GLY A 151 11.04 16.09 -20.47
C GLY A 151 9.98 14.98 -20.44
N SER A 152 9.57 14.53 -19.25
CA SER A 152 8.32 13.78 -19.06
C SER A 152 7.17 14.76 -19.20
N HIS A 153 6.18 14.50 -20.05
CA HIS A 153 4.98 15.33 -20.10
C HIS A 153 3.84 14.51 -19.52
N ILE A 154 3.45 14.77 -18.26
CA ILE A 154 2.24 14.17 -17.67
C ILE A 154 1.02 14.84 -18.30
N GLU A 155 0.81 14.53 -19.58
CA GLU A 155 -0.21 15.10 -20.43
C GLU A 155 -1.31 14.07 -20.65
N LEU A 156 -2.54 14.51 -20.40
CA LEU A 156 -3.74 13.78 -20.77
C LEU A 156 -4.25 14.30 -22.11
N GLU A 157 -4.62 13.39 -23.00
CA GLU A 157 -5.32 13.74 -24.23
C GLU A 157 -6.70 13.09 -24.27
N VAL A 158 -7.60 13.67 -25.05
CA VAL A 158 -8.94 13.13 -25.27
C VAL A 158 -8.88 12.20 -26.48
N ASP A 159 -9.26 10.94 -26.27
CA ASP A 159 -9.42 9.96 -27.32
C ASP A 159 -10.91 9.61 -27.51
N ILE A 160 -11.26 9.02 -28.65
CA ILE A 160 -12.65 8.75 -29.05
C ILE A 160 -12.81 7.27 -29.42
N LEU A 161 -13.78 6.61 -28.80
CA LEU A 161 -14.25 5.29 -29.20
C LEU A 161 -15.60 5.42 -29.92
N ASN A 162 -15.73 4.81 -31.09
CA ASN A 162 -16.99 4.73 -31.83
C ASN A 162 -17.49 3.27 -31.87
N PRO A 163 -18.20 2.78 -30.83
CA PRO A 163 -18.83 1.47 -30.87
C PRO A 163 -20.04 1.50 -31.82
N HIS A 164 -20.11 0.51 -32.71
CA HIS A 164 -21.20 0.36 -33.68
C HIS A 164 -22.27 -0.66 -33.21
N TYR A 165 -21.91 -1.70 -32.46
CA TYR A 165 -22.83 -2.78 -32.10
C TYR A 165 -23.28 -2.75 -30.63
N ILE A 166 -23.67 -1.57 -30.12
CA ILE A 166 -24.02 -1.40 -28.70
C ILE A 166 -25.21 -2.26 -28.30
N LYS A 167 -26.24 -2.34 -29.17
CA LYS A 167 -27.43 -3.14 -28.90
C LYS A 167 -27.09 -4.62 -28.79
N TYR A 168 -26.21 -5.10 -29.68
CA TYR A 168 -25.73 -6.49 -29.66
C TYR A 168 -25.06 -6.83 -28.33
N TYR A 169 -24.13 -6.00 -27.87
CA TYR A 169 -23.38 -6.21 -26.63
C TYR A 169 -24.11 -5.80 -25.35
N SER A 170 -25.37 -5.36 -25.41
CA SER A 170 -26.13 -4.98 -24.22
C SER A 170 -26.48 -6.23 -23.40
N PRO A 171 -26.27 -6.24 -22.07
CA PRO A 171 -26.61 -7.38 -21.23
C PRO A 171 -28.12 -7.71 -21.20
N THR A 172 -28.97 -6.77 -21.62
CA THR A 172 -30.43 -6.95 -21.72
C THR A 172 -30.89 -7.41 -23.11
N ASN A 173 -29.97 -7.60 -24.05
CA ASN A 173 -30.31 -7.94 -25.42
C ASN A 173 -30.58 -9.45 -25.57
N THR A 174 -31.72 -9.78 -26.17
CA THR A 174 -32.14 -11.16 -26.46
C THR A 174 -32.48 -11.38 -27.94
N LYS A 175 -32.41 -10.35 -28.79
CA LYS A 175 -32.94 -10.39 -30.16
C LYS A 175 -32.11 -9.66 -31.21
N ASP A 176 -31.39 -8.61 -30.84
CA ASP A 176 -30.63 -7.81 -31.80
C ASP A 176 -29.35 -8.54 -32.17
N TRP A 177 -29.18 -8.82 -33.47
CA TRP A 177 -27.97 -9.39 -34.06
C TRP A 177 -26.93 -8.30 -34.32
N PRO A 178 -25.64 -8.63 -34.48
CA PRO A 178 -24.65 -7.64 -34.88
C PRO A 178 -24.94 -7.22 -36.32
N SER A 179 -25.58 -6.06 -36.47
CA SER A 179 -26.07 -5.54 -37.74
C SER A 179 -25.35 -4.24 -38.08
N ASP A 180 -24.86 -4.13 -39.30
CA ASP A 180 -24.01 -3.02 -39.76
C ASP A 180 -24.77 -1.71 -40.05
N ASN A 181 -26.02 -1.64 -39.58
CA ASN A 181 -26.96 -0.53 -39.78
C ASN A 181 -27.16 0.32 -38.52
N GLN A 182 -26.32 0.12 -37.50
CA GLN A 182 -26.36 0.87 -36.25
C GLN A 182 -25.43 2.09 -36.32
N ASP A 183 -25.92 3.24 -35.85
CA ASP A 183 -25.15 4.47 -35.80
C ASP A 183 -23.98 4.36 -34.80
N PRO A 184 -22.76 4.82 -35.15
CA PRO A 184 -21.68 4.92 -34.18
C PRO A 184 -22.04 5.91 -33.07
N ARG A 185 -21.71 5.57 -31.82
CA ARG A 185 -21.87 6.48 -30.67
C ARG A 185 -20.52 6.97 -30.13
N PRO A 186 -20.02 8.14 -30.54
CA PRO A 186 -18.72 8.63 -30.08
C PRO A 186 -18.66 8.80 -28.55
N VAL A 187 -17.81 8.01 -27.90
CA VAL A 187 -17.49 8.11 -26.47
C VAL A 187 -16.11 8.73 -26.33
N LYS A 188 -16.05 9.93 -25.74
CA LYS A 188 -14.81 10.63 -25.44
C LYS A 188 -14.28 10.19 -24.09
N PHE A 189 -12.99 9.91 -23.99
CA PHE A 189 -12.34 9.52 -22.74
C PHE A 189 -10.91 10.05 -22.65
N LEU A 190 -10.37 10.11 -21.44
CA LEU A 190 -9.02 10.61 -21.19
C LEU A 190 -8.00 9.46 -21.24
N VAL A 191 -6.86 9.72 -21.84
CA VAL A 191 -5.72 8.80 -21.91
C VAL A 191 -4.44 9.53 -21.58
N VAL A 192 -3.46 8.81 -21.04
CA VAL A 192 -2.10 9.35 -20.88
C VAL A 192 -1.41 9.32 -22.24
N LYS A 193 -0.89 10.47 -22.66
CA LYS A 193 -0.22 10.64 -23.94
C LYS A 193 1.08 9.80 -24.00
N PRO A 194 1.45 9.27 -25.17
CA PRO A 194 2.78 8.68 -25.39
C PRO A 194 3.89 9.64 -24.98
N GLY A 195 4.94 9.11 -24.35
CA GLY A 195 6.13 9.89 -23.99
C GLY A 195 6.29 10.17 -22.50
N THR A 196 5.35 9.74 -21.65
CA THR A 196 5.46 9.82 -20.19
C THR A 196 6.40 8.75 -19.65
N TYR A 197 7.27 9.13 -18.72
CA TYR A 197 8.20 8.21 -18.08
C TYR A 197 7.66 7.68 -16.76
N PHE A 198 7.97 6.43 -16.45
CA PHE A 198 7.51 5.69 -15.28
C PHE A 198 8.64 4.85 -14.69
N ILE A 199 8.57 4.56 -13.39
CA ILE A 199 9.50 3.64 -12.72
C ILE A 199 8.72 2.45 -12.15
N PHE A 200 8.99 1.26 -12.68
CA PHE A 200 8.48 -0.02 -12.21
C PHE A 200 9.39 -0.57 -11.11
N ARG A 201 8.82 -0.87 -9.94
CA ARG A 201 9.57 -1.34 -8.77
C ARG A 201 8.99 -2.63 -8.20
N CYS A 202 9.87 -3.56 -7.85
CA CYS A 202 9.50 -4.81 -7.16
C CYS A 202 10.56 -5.22 -6.14
N ILE A 203 10.12 -5.92 -5.09
CA ILE A 203 10.99 -6.66 -4.15
C ILE A 203 10.78 -8.15 -4.41
N VAL A 204 11.88 -8.89 -4.55
CA VAL A 204 11.91 -10.32 -4.83
C VAL A 204 12.80 -11.05 -3.80
N PRO A 205 12.50 -12.32 -3.47
CA PRO A 205 13.18 -13.00 -2.36
C PRO A 205 14.58 -13.52 -2.71
N SER A 206 14.91 -13.72 -3.99
CA SER A 206 16.24 -14.20 -4.42
C SER A 206 16.60 -13.69 -5.83
N SER A 207 17.90 -13.76 -6.15
CA SER A 207 18.45 -13.33 -7.44
C SER A 207 17.96 -14.18 -8.62
N GLU A 208 17.66 -15.45 -8.40
CA GLU A 208 17.06 -16.33 -9.41
C GLU A 208 15.71 -15.79 -9.90
N TYR A 209 14.83 -15.41 -8.96
CA TYR A 209 13.53 -14.85 -9.30
C TYR A 209 13.64 -13.44 -9.89
N LYS A 210 14.70 -12.70 -9.55
CA LYS A 210 14.95 -11.36 -10.10
C LYS A 210 15.05 -11.37 -11.62
N GLU A 211 15.87 -12.26 -12.17
CA GLU A 211 16.05 -12.37 -13.63
C GLU A 211 14.75 -12.80 -14.32
N LYS A 212 14.03 -13.76 -13.73
CA LYS A 212 12.73 -14.22 -14.24
C LYS A 212 11.70 -13.09 -14.29
N ILE A 213 11.57 -12.31 -13.22
CA ILE A 213 10.62 -11.18 -13.18
C ILE A 213 11.02 -10.09 -14.18
N ILE A 214 12.32 -9.81 -14.37
CA ILE A 214 12.80 -8.87 -15.38
C ILE A 214 12.42 -9.33 -16.80
N ASP A 215 12.57 -10.62 -17.13
CA ASP A 215 12.15 -11.17 -18.42
C ASP A 215 10.62 -11.05 -18.62
N LEU A 216 9.84 -11.30 -17.56
CA LEU A 216 8.39 -11.09 -17.60
C LEU A 216 8.04 -9.62 -17.85
N PHE A 217 8.72 -8.67 -17.21
CA PHE A 217 8.49 -7.24 -17.46
C PHE A 217 8.74 -6.86 -18.93
N LYS A 218 9.79 -7.40 -19.55
CA LYS A 218 10.06 -7.16 -20.98
C LYS A 218 8.90 -7.63 -21.86
N LYS A 219 8.32 -8.80 -21.56
CA LYS A 219 7.14 -9.32 -22.25
C LYS A 219 5.92 -8.44 -21.99
N VAL A 220 5.67 -8.07 -20.73
CA VAL A 220 4.56 -7.20 -20.33
C VAL A 220 4.61 -5.84 -21.04
N PHE A 221 5.79 -5.26 -21.20
CA PHE A 221 5.96 -3.98 -21.92
C PHE A 221 5.59 -4.08 -23.40
N VAL A 222 5.84 -5.24 -24.01
CA VAL A 222 5.43 -5.54 -25.38
C VAL A 222 3.94 -5.90 -25.45
N GLU A 223 3.39 -6.66 -24.49
CA GLU A 223 1.98 -7.12 -24.42
C GLU A 223 0.98 -6.07 -23.91
N GLY A 224 1.49 -5.00 -23.31
CA GLY A 224 0.72 -3.83 -22.92
C GLY A 224 0.17 -3.91 -21.50
N ILE A 225 0.09 -2.74 -20.86
CA ILE A 225 -0.39 -2.56 -19.49
C ILE A 225 -1.64 -1.69 -19.51
N GLY A 226 -2.67 -2.09 -18.76
CA GLY A 226 -3.92 -1.35 -18.64
C GLY A 226 -5.01 -1.91 -19.56
N ALA A 227 -5.89 -1.04 -20.03
CA ALA A 227 -7.05 -1.42 -20.82
C ALA A 227 -6.81 -1.27 -22.33
N LYS A 228 -7.62 -1.99 -23.12
CA LYS A 228 -7.62 -1.95 -24.60
C LYS A 228 -6.24 -2.26 -25.21
N THR A 229 -5.47 -3.16 -24.60
CA THR A 229 -4.15 -3.59 -25.09
C THR A 229 -4.22 -4.18 -26.51
N ASN A 230 -5.30 -4.89 -26.86
CA ASN A 230 -5.55 -5.38 -28.23
C ASN A 230 -5.66 -4.28 -29.28
N LEU A 231 -6.04 -3.05 -28.88
CA LEU A 231 -6.05 -1.86 -29.74
C LEU A 231 -4.73 -1.08 -29.66
N ASN A 232 -3.67 -1.73 -29.19
CA ASN A 232 -2.31 -1.22 -29.05
C ASN A 232 -2.09 -0.18 -27.94
N TYR A 233 -2.97 -0.08 -26.95
CA TYR A 233 -2.77 0.79 -25.78
C TYR A 233 -1.76 0.18 -24.80
N GLY A 234 -1.10 1.05 -24.04
CA GLY A 234 -0.32 0.68 -22.86
C GLY A 234 1.02 0.00 -23.13
N ARG A 235 1.63 0.20 -24.31
CA ARG A 235 2.95 -0.38 -24.64
C ARG A 235 4.07 0.46 -24.03
N PHE A 236 5.14 -0.19 -23.60
CA PHE A 236 6.28 0.48 -22.95
C PHE A 236 7.62 0.13 -23.60
N LYS A 237 8.60 1.00 -23.42
CA LYS A 237 10.00 0.77 -23.78
C LYS A 237 10.89 1.13 -22.61
N GLU A 238 11.85 0.27 -22.29
CA GLU A 238 12.86 0.54 -21.27
C GLU A 238 13.75 1.72 -21.68
N ILE A 239 14.07 2.56 -20.71
CA ILE A 239 14.93 3.74 -20.87
C ILE A 239 16.02 3.73 -19.81
N ASN A 240 17.13 4.41 -20.11
CA ASN A 240 18.15 4.63 -19.10
C ASN A 240 17.70 5.72 -18.12
N PRO A 241 18.00 5.56 -16.83
CA PRO A 241 17.68 6.58 -15.83
C PRO A 241 18.45 7.87 -16.10
N ASP A 242 17.77 9.01 -15.98
CA ASP A 242 18.44 10.32 -15.98
C ASP A 242 19.29 10.45 -14.70
N PRO A 243 20.63 10.62 -14.81
CA PRO A 243 21.51 10.72 -13.64
C PRO A 243 21.13 11.85 -12.69
N SER A 244 20.68 12.99 -13.21
CA SER A 244 20.33 14.17 -12.42
C SER A 244 19.08 13.93 -11.56
N LEU A 245 18.11 13.21 -12.11
CA LEU A 245 16.89 12.85 -11.39
C LEU A 245 17.16 11.78 -10.35
N LYS A 246 17.97 10.77 -10.71
CA LYS A 246 18.40 9.73 -9.78
C LYS A 246 19.11 10.34 -8.56
N GLU A 247 19.96 11.35 -8.78
CA GLU A 247 20.63 12.08 -7.71
C GLU A 247 19.64 12.86 -6.83
N LYS A 248 18.64 13.54 -7.41
CA LYS A 248 17.59 14.25 -6.63
C LYS A 248 16.77 13.30 -5.76
N ILE A 249 16.35 12.17 -6.31
CA ILE A 249 15.61 11.13 -5.58
C ILE A 249 16.49 10.59 -4.45
N TYR A 250 17.76 10.30 -4.73
CA TYR A 250 18.71 9.78 -3.74
C TYR A 250 18.97 10.78 -2.59
N LYS A 251 19.14 12.07 -2.88
CA LYS A 251 19.29 13.11 -1.84
C LYS A 251 18.09 13.15 -0.89
N LYS A 252 16.87 13.06 -1.44
CA LYS A 252 15.63 13.02 -0.64
C LYS A 252 15.49 11.71 0.13
N GLN A 253 15.89 10.59 -0.46
CA GLN A 253 15.92 9.29 0.20
C GLN A 253 16.84 9.29 1.44
N ILE A 254 18.04 9.90 1.35
CA ILE A 254 18.94 10.04 2.50
C ILE A 254 18.27 10.85 3.62
N LEU A 255 17.55 11.92 3.28
CA LEU A 255 16.81 12.70 4.26
C LEU A 255 15.77 11.83 4.99
N PHE A 256 15.03 10.98 4.27
CA PHE A 256 14.11 10.02 4.88
C PHE A 256 14.81 9.03 5.81
N ASN A 257 15.96 8.47 5.41
CA ASN A 257 16.77 7.61 6.28
C ASN A 257 17.12 8.32 7.60
N SER A 258 17.58 9.57 7.52
CA SER A 258 17.98 10.34 8.71
C SER A 258 16.80 10.65 9.65
N ILE A 259 15.61 10.88 9.11
CA ILE A 259 14.40 11.11 9.91
C ILE A 259 13.98 9.80 10.56
N ALA A 260 13.94 8.70 9.80
CA ALA A 260 13.54 7.39 10.31
C ALA A 260 14.41 6.93 11.48
N SER A 261 15.74 7.04 11.39
CA SER A 261 16.65 6.67 12.48
C SER A 261 16.42 7.52 13.74
N VAL A 262 16.18 8.83 13.59
CA VAL A 262 15.85 9.73 14.72
C VAL A 262 14.49 9.39 15.34
N THR A 263 13.56 8.84 14.54
CA THR A 263 12.24 8.43 15.02
C THR A 263 12.32 7.09 15.75
N GLU A 264 13.06 6.11 15.22
CA GLU A 264 13.33 4.82 15.84
C GLU A 264 14.03 4.97 17.21
N GLU A 265 14.97 5.91 17.34
CA GLU A 265 15.60 6.25 18.64
C GLU A 265 14.61 6.84 19.66
N LYS A 266 13.49 7.43 19.20
CA LYS A 266 12.47 8.08 20.04
C LYS A 266 11.26 7.19 20.34
N THR A 267 11.00 6.15 19.56
CA THR A 267 9.88 5.23 19.74
C THR A 267 10.33 3.80 19.97
N PRO A 268 10.71 3.40 21.20
CA PRO A 268 10.74 2.00 21.57
C PRO A 268 9.30 1.49 21.70
N LEU A 269 8.87 0.64 20.76
CA LEU A 269 7.68 -0.23 20.82
C LEU A 269 6.34 0.45 21.11
N GLU A 270 5.70 0.98 20.06
CA GLU A 270 4.23 0.99 19.98
C GLU A 270 3.75 -0.42 19.61
N GLU A 271 3.87 -1.36 20.56
CA GLU A 271 3.15 -2.62 20.44
C GLU A 271 1.66 -2.35 20.60
N SER A 272 0.93 -2.57 19.52
CA SER A 272 -0.50 -2.38 19.40
C SER A 272 -1.28 -3.28 20.37
N GLY A 273 -1.73 -2.69 21.47
CA GLY A 273 -2.72 -3.23 22.40
C GLY A 273 -3.16 -2.15 23.42
N PRO A 274 -4.41 -2.18 23.93
CA PRO A 274 -4.86 -1.24 24.96
C PRO A 274 -4.01 -1.29 26.23
N GLU A 275 -3.43 -2.45 26.56
CA GLU A 275 -2.55 -2.64 27.72
C GLU A 275 -1.17 -1.97 27.55
N ALA A 276 -0.58 -2.01 26.34
CA ALA A 276 0.72 -1.40 26.07
C ALA A 276 0.69 0.13 26.14
N SER A 277 -0.41 0.75 25.70
CA SER A 277 -0.65 2.20 25.87
C SER A 277 -0.67 2.60 27.34
N VAL A 278 -1.29 1.77 28.17
CA VAL A 278 -1.39 1.98 29.62
C VAL A 278 -0.03 1.77 30.30
N LEU A 279 0.72 0.74 29.91
CA LEU A 279 2.09 0.51 30.39
C LEU A 279 3.01 1.69 30.06
N ASN A 280 2.90 2.28 28.87
CA ASN A 280 3.68 3.47 28.50
C ASN A 280 3.28 4.71 29.31
N LYS A 281 1.98 4.90 29.60
CA LYS A 281 1.52 5.95 30.52
C LYS A 281 2.08 5.78 31.93
N ILE A 282 2.18 4.54 32.42
CA ILE A 282 2.79 4.22 33.71
C ILE A 282 4.30 4.48 33.69
N LYS A 283 5.02 4.04 32.65
CA LYS A 283 6.48 4.24 32.54
C LYS A 283 6.86 5.72 32.49
N ASN A 284 6.07 6.54 31.80
CA ASN A 284 6.29 7.98 31.63
C ASN A 284 5.69 8.86 32.74
N LEU A 285 5.16 8.26 33.80
CA LEU A 285 4.52 8.99 34.90
C LEU A 285 5.54 9.84 35.67
N LYS A 286 5.25 11.14 35.84
CA LYS A 286 6.03 12.06 36.67
C LYS A 286 5.45 12.12 38.09
N LYS A 287 6.20 12.72 39.03
CA LYS A 287 5.77 12.92 40.43
C LYS A 287 4.69 14.00 40.57
N ASP A 288 3.52 13.78 39.96
CA ASP A 288 2.33 14.60 40.09
C ASP A 288 1.21 13.77 40.74
N ARG A 289 0.81 14.17 41.95
CA ARG A 289 -0.16 13.46 42.80
C ARG A 289 -1.57 13.44 42.22
N SER A 290 -1.94 14.42 41.41
CA SER A 290 -3.25 14.48 40.75
C SER A 290 -3.31 13.47 39.61
N GLN A 291 -2.27 13.45 38.77
CA GLN A 291 -2.13 12.51 37.64
C GLN A 291 -2.05 11.05 38.13
N ILE A 292 -1.27 10.78 39.19
CA ILE A 292 -1.21 9.47 39.84
C ILE A 292 -2.62 9.03 40.28
N GLY A 293 -3.39 9.94 40.91
CA GLY A 293 -4.73 9.62 41.41
C GLY A 293 -5.74 9.28 40.32
N GLN A 294 -5.72 10.04 39.23
CA GLN A 294 -6.59 9.81 38.07
C GLN A 294 -6.25 8.50 37.36
N LEU A 295 -4.96 8.22 37.16
CA LEU A 295 -4.50 6.99 36.52
C LEU A 295 -4.88 5.76 37.35
N VAL A 296 -4.66 5.79 38.68
CA VAL A 296 -5.02 4.69 39.57
C VAL A 296 -6.52 4.43 39.55
N LYS A 297 -7.35 5.48 39.55
CA LYS A 297 -8.81 5.34 39.47
C LYS A 297 -9.24 4.71 38.14
N GLN A 298 -8.69 5.18 37.02
CA GLN A 298 -8.97 4.64 35.69
C GLN A 298 -8.54 3.17 35.56
N LEU A 299 -7.41 2.79 36.18
CA LEU A 299 -6.92 1.42 36.19
C LEU A 299 -7.83 0.50 37.02
N LEU A 300 -8.26 0.94 38.20
CA LEU A 300 -9.14 0.16 39.08
C LEU A 300 -10.56 -0.04 38.51
N GLU A 301 -11.03 0.90 37.68
CA GLU A 301 -12.32 0.80 36.96
C GLU A 301 -12.27 -0.12 35.73
N GLY A 302 -11.07 -0.42 35.21
CA GLY A 302 -10.85 -1.30 34.06
C GLY A 302 -10.38 -2.71 34.43
N ASP A 303 -10.52 -3.64 33.48
CA ASP A 303 -9.94 -4.99 33.57
C ASP A 303 -8.62 -5.05 32.81
N TYR A 304 -7.51 -5.03 33.55
CA TYR A 304 -6.14 -5.09 33.02
C TYR A 304 -5.40 -6.31 33.59
N SER A 305 -4.41 -6.81 32.85
CA SER A 305 -3.55 -7.91 33.28
C SER A 305 -2.71 -7.60 34.53
N LEU A 306 -2.25 -8.66 35.19
CA LEU A 306 -1.43 -8.60 36.42
C LEU A 306 -0.12 -7.82 36.22
N GLU A 307 0.44 -7.88 35.01
CA GLU A 307 1.69 -7.19 34.63
C GLU A 307 1.57 -5.66 34.71
N VAL A 308 0.39 -5.11 34.36
CA VAL A 308 0.10 -3.67 34.44
C VAL A 308 0.14 -3.17 35.88
N TYR A 309 -0.46 -3.93 36.81
CA TYR A 309 -0.51 -3.56 38.24
C TYR A 309 0.85 -3.73 38.93
N GLU A 310 1.65 -4.74 38.56
CA GLU A 310 3.01 -4.89 39.08
C GLU A 310 3.94 -3.77 38.57
N THR A 311 3.80 -3.38 37.30
CA THR A 311 4.54 -2.23 36.74
C THR A 311 4.17 -0.92 37.42
N LEU A 312 2.87 -0.70 37.70
CA LEU A 312 2.40 0.46 38.45
C LEU A 312 3.00 0.52 39.86
N LYS A 313 3.03 -0.61 40.58
CA LYS A 313 3.63 -0.70 41.91
C LYS A 313 5.10 -0.31 41.87
N ASN A 314 5.87 -0.87 40.94
CA ASN A 314 7.29 -0.57 40.80
C ASN A 314 7.55 0.92 40.51
N LYS A 315 6.74 1.54 39.65
CA LYS A 315 6.84 2.97 39.37
C LYS A 315 6.49 3.84 40.57
N LEU A 316 5.48 3.46 41.37
CA LEU A 316 5.12 4.20 42.59
C LEU A 316 6.19 4.11 43.68
N VAL A 317 6.90 2.97 43.74
CA VAL A 317 8.10 2.81 44.59
C VAL A 317 9.21 3.75 44.12
N GLU A 318 9.50 3.78 42.81
CA GLU A 318 10.50 4.69 42.21
C GLU A 318 10.19 6.17 42.50
N LEU A 319 8.91 6.55 42.50
CA LEU A 319 8.47 7.93 42.75
C LEU A 319 8.38 8.31 44.24
N ASN A 320 8.73 7.40 45.17
CA ASN A 320 8.57 7.55 46.62
C ASN A 320 7.13 7.88 47.04
N GLU A 321 6.13 7.33 46.34
CA GLU A 321 4.70 7.52 46.64
C GLU A 321 4.02 6.20 47.07
N TRP A 322 4.79 5.12 47.24
CA TRP A 322 4.30 3.81 47.70
C TRP A 322 4.23 3.68 49.23
N GLU A 323 5.16 4.30 49.96
CA GLU A 323 5.19 4.30 51.43
C GLU A 323 4.82 5.69 51.95
N PRO A 324 3.61 5.88 52.50
CA PRO A 324 3.14 7.21 52.86
C PRO A 324 3.77 7.70 54.16
N GLU A 325 4.40 8.87 54.12
CA GLU A 325 4.83 9.62 55.30
C GLU A 325 3.64 10.32 55.99
N LYS A 326 3.74 10.59 57.30
CA LYS A 326 2.67 11.27 58.06
C LYS A 326 2.46 12.70 57.52
N GLY A 327 1.31 12.95 56.89
CA GLY A 327 0.94 14.24 56.31
C GLY A 327 -0.52 14.28 55.84
N SER A 328 -0.94 15.41 55.23
CA SER A 328 -2.33 15.64 54.78
C SER A 328 -2.82 14.68 53.68
N ALA A 329 -1.89 14.03 52.96
CA ALA A 329 -2.19 13.06 51.91
C ALA A 329 -2.13 11.59 52.37
N TYR A 330 -1.73 11.33 53.63
CA TYR A 330 -1.45 9.99 54.16
C TYR A 330 -2.62 9.01 54.01
N ILE A 331 -3.85 9.48 54.31
CA ILE A 331 -5.07 8.66 54.24
C ILE A 331 -5.34 8.20 52.80
N LYS A 332 -5.31 9.14 51.83
CA LYS A 332 -5.57 8.85 50.41
C LYS A 332 -4.50 7.95 49.79
N MET A 333 -3.24 8.08 50.20
CA MET A 333 -2.16 7.21 49.74
C MET A 333 -2.30 5.79 50.31
N LYS A 334 -2.69 5.66 51.58
CA LYS A 334 -2.94 4.37 52.22
C LYS A 334 -4.10 3.63 51.56
N GLU A 335 -5.21 4.32 51.28
CA GLU A 335 -6.36 3.75 50.55
C GLU A 335 -5.96 3.23 49.16
N ARG A 336 -5.23 4.04 48.38
CA ARG A 336 -4.73 3.64 47.04
C ARG A 336 -3.85 2.40 47.10
N LYS A 337 -2.91 2.36 48.05
CA LYS A 337 -2.03 1.21 48.28
C LYS A 337 -2.84 -0.06 48.55
N THR A 338 -3.79 0.00 49.49
CA THR A 338 -4.64 -1.13 49.84
C THR A 338 -5.50 -1.59 48.66
N SER A 339 -6.04 -0.68 47.85
CA SER A 339 -6.81 -1.04 46.64
C SER A 339 -5.96 -1.77 45.59
N ILE A 340 -4.73 -1.30 45.35
CA ILE A 340 -3.81 -1.94 44.39
C ILE A 340 -3.37 -3.32 44.90
N GLU A 341 -3.03 -3.44 46.19
CA GLU A 341 -2.64 -4.72 46.80
C GLU A 341 -3.77 -5.75 46.76
N ASN A 342 -5.01 -5.34 47.03
CA ASN A 342 -6.19 -6.22 46.95
C ASN A 342 -6.45 -6.72 45.53
N LYS A 343 -6.32 -5.85 44.51
CA LYS A 343 -6.52 -6.24 43.11
C LYS A 343 -5.42 -7.18 42.62
N ILE A 344 -4.15 -6.94 42.99
CA ILE A 344 -3.03 -7.86 42.71
C ILE A 344 -3.28 -9.23 43.36
N LYS A 345 -3.74 -9.25 44.62
CA LYS A 345 -4.05 -10.50 45.33
C LYS A 345 -5.15 -11.30 44.64
N SER A 346 -6.26 -10.65 44.29
CA SER A 346 -7.39 -11.27 43.58
C SER A 346 -6.99 -11.84 42.20
N LEU A 347 -6.12 -11.15 41.46
CA LEU A 347 -5.63 -11.62 40.16
C LEU A 347 -4.65 -12.80 40.30
N LYS A 348 -3.85 -12.85 41.38
CA LYS A 348 -2.98 -14.01 41.67
C LYS A 348 -3.78 -15.26 42.04
N GLU A 349 -4.84 -15.10 42.84
CA GLU A 349 -5.75 -16.20 43.22
C GLU A 349 -6.44 -16.79 41.98
N LYS A 350 -7.00 -15.96 41.08
CA LYS A 350 -7.60 -16.43 39.82
C LYS A 350 -6.65 -17.19 38.90
N ARG A 351 -5.35 -16.83 38.89
CA ARG A 351 -4.33 -17.48 38.06
C ARG A 351 -3.87 -18.82 38.65
N GLY A 352 -3.92 -18.96 39.97
CA GLY A 352 -3.62 -20.21 40.69
C GLY A 352 -4.69 -21.29 40.50
N ASP A 353 -5.98 -20.91 40.47
CA ASP A 353 -7.09 -21.84 40.20
C ASP A 353 -7.10 -22.36 38.75
N SER A 354 -6.53 -21.60 37.81
CA SER A 354 -6.45 -21.96 36.38
C SER A 354 -5.31 -22.94 36.05
N GLN A 355 -4.33 -23.11 36.95
CA GLN A 355 -3.21 -24.06 36.77
C GLN A 355 -3.48 -25.42 37.43
N ASN A 356 -4.52 -25.52 38.27
CA ASN A 356 -4.95 -26.76 38.94
C ASN A 356 -6.23 -27.37 38.32
N ALA A 357 -6.68 -26.85 37.17
CA ALA A 357 -7.86 -27.32 36.43
C ALA A 357 -7.46 -28.08 35.15
#